data_AF-A0A833PDD4-F1
#
_entry.id   AF-A0A833PDD4-F1
#
_cell.length_a   1.000
_cell.length_b   1.000
_cell.length_c   1.000
_cell.angle_alpha   90.00
_cell.angle_beta   90.00
_cell.angle_gamma   90.00
#
_symmetry.space_group_name_H-M   'P 1'
#
loop_
_entity.id
_entity.type
_entity.pdbx_description
1 polymer ?
#
loop_
_entity_poly.entity_id
_entity_poly.type
_entity_poly.pdbx_seq_one_letter_code
_entity_poly.pdbx_strand_id
1 'polypeptide(L)'
;MGLNLQNRYMMDQVTFFDASIATVVGPIISVCVMQMVRSMSPEMTVKRMLTLHYKAMRESILMPYGTGFRIHLRSIFDRIGVLNTKQIQSEQLKVEINNALIESSAAIDLTRLQELVKKLSPESATTKSIFKLQNLLEQWWTEKKHRQPTDHLKQQLIRQFDQVLEDVQAVGDEDIRHHIEISVNNICSSMCHIQQAERQPSATLIGA
;
A
#
# COMPACT_ATOMS: atom_id res chain seq x y z
N MET A 1 -3.08 -81.60 -39.01
CA MET A 1 -3.48 -80.27 -39.51
C MET A 1 -3.39 -79.30 -38.34
N GLY A 2 -2.22 -78.68 -38.15
CA GLY A 2 -2.00 -77.73 -37.06
C GLY A 2 -2.55 -76.36 -37.45
N LEU A 3 -3.54 -75.87 -36.72
CA LEU A 3 -4.03 -74.50 -36.84
C LEU A 3 -2.94 -73.56 -36.35
N ASN A 4 -2.23 -72.95 -37.30
CA ASN A 4 -1.24 -71.91 -37.07
C ASN A 4 -1.96 -70.60 -36.74
N LEU A 5 -2.49 -70.50 -35.52
CA LEU A 5 -2.91 -69.23 -34.94
C LEU A 5 -1.64 -68.46 -34.58
N GLN A 6 -1.12 -67.70 -35.54
CA GLN A 6 -0.13 -66.67 -35.26
C GLN A 6 -0.73 -65.67 -34.28
N ASN A 7 -0.33 -65.79 -33.02
CA ASN A 7 -0.66 -64.87 -31.95
C ASN A 7 0.02 -63.52 -32.23
N ARG A 8 -0.65 -62.63 -32.97
CA ARG A 8 -0.21 -61.25 -33.23
C ARG A 8 -0.69 -60.27 -32.15
N TYR A 9 -0.87 -60.72 -30.91
CA TYR A 9 -0.87 -59.81 -29.76
C TYR A 9 0.58 -59.54 -29.34
N MET A 10 1.35 -58.90 -30.23
CA MET A 10 2.48 -58.10 -29.77
C MET A 10 1.85 -56.87 -29.13
N MET A 11 1.62 -56.95 -27.81
CA MET A 11 1.27 -55.79 -26.99
C MET A 11 2.36 -54.75 -27.26
N ASP A 12 2.01 -53.69 -27.98
CA ASP A 12 2.93 -52.60 -28.24
C ASP A 12 3.19 -51.88 -26.91
N GLN A 13 4.22 -52.33 -26.22
CA GLN A 13 4.62 -51.85 -24.90
C GLN A 13 4.89 -50.35 -24.92
N VAL A 14 5.29 -49.80 -26.07
CA VAL A 14 5.48 -48.36 -26.27
C VAL A 14 4.15 -47.63 -26.20
N THR A 15 3.13 -48.11 -26.91
CA THR A 15 1.78 -47.53 -26.88
C THR A 15 1.12 -47.65 -25.50
N PHE A 16 1.32 -48.76 -24.78
CA PHE A 16 0.79 -48.91 -23.42
C PHE A 16 1.48 -47.98 -22.41
N PHE A 17 2.80 -47.81 -22.56
CA PHE A 17 3.58 -46.89 -21.73
C PHE A 17 3.23 -45.43 -22.02
N ASP A 18 3.07 -45.07 -23.29
CA ASP A 18 2.65 -43.73 -23.72
C ASP A 18 1.23 -43.40 -23.23
N ALA A 19 0.28 -44.34 -23.34
CA ALA A 19 -1.06 -44.18 -22.79
C ALA A 19 -1.08 -44.05 -21.26
N SER A 20 -0.23 -44.81 -20.56
CA SER A 20 -0.12 -44.76 -19.10
C SER A 20 0.50 -43.43 -18.63
N ILE A 21 1.55 -42.96 -19.33
CA ILE A 21 2.15 -41.64 -19.09
C ILE A 21 1.13 -40.54 -19.38
N ALA A 22 0.41 -40.59 -20.50
CA ALA A 22 -0.59 -39.59 -20.85
C ALA A 22 -1.71 -39.50 -19.80
N THR A 23 -2.13 -40.65 -19.24
CA THR A 23 -3.19 -40.73 -18.22
C THR A 23 -2.75 -40.12 -16.88
N VAL A 24 -1.46 -40.22 -16.52
CA VAL A 24 -0.93 -39.65 -15.27
C VAL A 24 -0.47 -38.20 -15.46
N VAL A 25 0.25 -37.91 -16.54
CA VAL A 25 0.85 -36.60 -16.82
C VAL A 25 -0.19 -35.59 -17.30
N GLY A 26 -1.22 -36.02 -18.05
CA GLY A 26 -2.28 -35.14 -18.55
C GLY A 26 -3.01 -34.38 -17.42
N PRO A 27 -3.52 -35.06 -16.39
CA PRO A 27 -4.12 -34.40 -15.22
C PRO A 27 -3.15 -33.49 -14.47
N ILE A 28 -1.87 -33.89 -14.32
CA ILE A 28 -0.84 -33.09 -13.64
C ILE A 28 -0.60 -31.78 -14.41
N ILE A 29 -0.44 -31.84 -15.73
CA ILE A 29 -0.27 -30.64 -16.57
C ILE A 29 -1.51 -29.74 -16.47
N SER A 30 -2.71 -30.31 -16.53
CA SER A 30 -3.96 -29.55 -16.42
C SER A 30 -4.07 -28.81 -15.08
N VAL A 31 -3.77 -29.49 -13.97
CA VAL A 31 -3.75 -28.87 -12.63
C VAL A 31 -2.65 -27.80 -12.54
N CYS A 32 -1.44 -28.06 -13.08
CA CYS A 32 -0.36 -27.09 -13.12
C CYS A 32 -0.73 -25.83 -13.92
N VAL A 33 -1.32 -25.97 -15.11
CA VAL A 33 -1.76 -24.84 -15.94
C VAL A 33 -2.88 -24.07 -15.26
N MET A 34 -3.86 -24.75 -14.66
CA MET A 34 -4.94 -24.10 -13.93
C MET A 34 -4.41 -23.30 -12.73
N GLN A 35 -3.47 -23.87 -11.97
CA GLN A 35 -2.79 -23.20 -10.86
C GLN A 35 -1.96 -22.01 -11.36
N MET A 36 -1.24 -22.15 -12.48
CA MET A 36 -0.44 -21.08 -13.06
C MET A 36 -1.31 -19.91 -13.52
N VAL A 37 -2.41 -20.17 -14.24
CA VAL A 37 -3.39 -19.16 -14.67
C VAL A 37 -4.06 -18.47 -13.47
N ARG A 38 -4.42 -19.22 -12.42
CA ARG A 38 -4.97 -18.64 -11.18
C ARG A 38 -3.94 -17.81 -10.41
N SER A 39 -2.68 -18.25 -10.35
CA SER A 39 -1.59 -17.53 -9.68
C SER A 39 -1.19 -16.24 -10.40
N MET A 40 -1.43 -16.17 -11.71
CA MET A 40 -1.29 -14.98 -12.54
C MET A 40 -2.59 -14.17 -12.67
N SER A 41 -3.59 -14.41 -11.80
CA SER A 41 -4.84 -13.66 -11.88
C SER A 41 -4.57 -12.15 -11.73
N PRO A 42 -5.35 -11.30 -12.42
CA PRO A 42 -5.23 -9.85 -12.31
C PRO A 42 -5.27 -9.35 -10.86
N GLU A 43 -6.08 -9.99 -10.01
CA GLU A 43 -6.22 -9.65 -8.60
C GLU A 43 -4.97 -9.94 -7.76
N MET A 44 -4.32 -11.10 -7.97
CA MET A 44 -3.07 -11.42 -7.27
C MET A 44 -1.95 -10.47 -7.69
N THR A 45 -1.91 -10.12 -8.97
CA THR A 45 -0.96 -9.12 -9.48
C THR A 45 -1.18 -7.75 -8.84
N VAL A 46 -2.44 -7.32 -8.73
CA VAL A 46 -2.83 -6.06 -8.05
C VAL A 46 -2.43 -6.07 -6.59
N LYS A 47 -2.75 -7.13 -5.84
CA LYS A 47 -2.36 -7.27 -4.42
C LYS A 47 -0.85 -7.15 -4.24
N ARG A 48 -0.06 -7.83 -5.08
CA ARG A 48 1.41 -7.75 -5.06
C ARG A 48 1.89 -6.32 -5.36
N MET A 49 1.30 -5.66 -6.36
CA MET A 49 1.62 -4.27 -6.69
C MET A 49 1.28 -3.31 -5.54
N LEU A 50 0.14 -3.48 -4.88
CA LEU A 50 -0.24 -2.71 -3.69
C LEU A 50 0.74 -2.92 -2.54
N THR A 51 1.17 -4.16 -2.27
CA THR A 51 2.20 -4.43 -1.25
C THR A 51 3.51 -3.71 -1.55
N LEU A 52 3.95 -3.73 -2.82
CA LEU A 52 5.16 -3.02 -3.26
C LEU A 52 4.98 -1.50 -3.19
N HIS A 53 3.77 -1.01 -3.45
CA HIS A 53 3.42 0.40 -3.36
C HIS A 53 3.52 0.89 -1.91
N TYR A 54 2.88 0.22 -0.95
CA TYR A 54 2.98 0.60 0.48
C TYR A 54 4.40 0.47 1.02
N LYS A 55 5.18 -0.51 0.56
CA LYS A 55 6.60 -0.60 0.88
C LYS A 55 7.36 0.65 0.41
N ALA A 56 7.13 1.10 -0.82
CA ALA A 56 7.78 2.29 -1.36
C ALA A 56 7.32 3.57 -0.65
N MET A 57 6.04 3.69 -0.30
CA MET A 57 5.52 4.78 0.51
C MET A 57 6.26 4.86 1.86
N ARG A 58 6.42 3.73 2.56
CA ARG A 58 7.17 3.70 3.82
C ARG A 58 8.63 4.13 3.66
N GLU A 59 9.31 3.66 2.61
CA GLU A 59 10.70 4.06 2.32
C GLU A 59 10.83 5.56 2.03
N SER A 60 9.77 6.19 1.52
CA SER A 60 9.76 7.62 1.24
C SER A 60 9.75 8.50 2.50
N ILE A 61 9.23 7.98 3.63
CA ILE A 61 9.13 8.73 4.89
C ILE A 61 10.49 9.24 5.32
N LEU A 62 11.54 8.43 5.24
CA LEU A 62 12.87 8.77 5.76
C LEU A 62 13.79 9.35 4.68
N MET A 63 13.29 9.48 3.45
CA MET A 63 14.12 9.87 2.31
C MET A 63 14.22 11.40 2.22
N PRO A 64 15.45 11.96 2.24
CA PRO A 64 15.60 13.40 2.09
C PRO A 64 15.17 13.86 0.69
N TYR A 65 14.60 15.05 0.61
CA TYR A 65 14.27 15.66 -0.67
C TYR A 65 15.51 15.80 -1.57
N GLY A 66 15.39 15.37 -2.83
CA GLY A 66 16.47 15.38 -3.80
C GLY A 66 16.15 14.55 -5.05
N THR A 67 17.16 14.32 -5.90
CA THR A 67 16.98 13.54 -7.14
C THR A 67 16.55 12.10 -6.87
N GLY A 68 17.11 11.46 -5.84
CA GLY A 68 16.72 10.10 -5.43
C GLY A 68 15.24 10.02 -5.04
N PHE A 69 14.77 10.98 -4.24
CA PHE A 69 13.36 11.09 -3.87
C PHE A 69 12.45 11.29 -5.08
N ARG A 70 12.80 12.17 -6.02
CA ARG A 70 11.99 12.41 -7.24
C ARG A 70 11.87 11.16 -8.10
N ILE A 71 12.95 10.38 -8.25
CA ILE A 71 12.93 9.10 -8.96
C ILE A 71 12.03 8.10 -8.23
N HIS A 72 12.15 8.02 -6.91
CA HIS A 72 11.33 7.12 -6.08
C HIS A 72 9.85 7.47 -6.15
N LEU A 73 9.51 8.75 -6.00
CA LEU A 73 8.16 9.29 -6.10
C LEU A 73 7.55 9.01 -7.48
N ARG A 74 8.33 9.19 -8.56
CA ARG A 74 7.89 8.80 -9.91
C ARG A 74 7.53 7.33 -9.97
N SER A 75 8.35 6.43 -9.40
CA SER A 75 8.03 5.01 -9.36
C SER A 75 6.75 4.70 -8.55
N ILE A 76 6.45 5.47 -7.49
CA ILE A 76 5.21 5.34 -6.72
C ILE A 76 4.01 5.70 -7.60
N PHE A 77 4.07 6.83 -8.32
CA PHE A 77 3.00 7.26 -9.21
C PHE A 77 2.82 6.37 -10.44
N ASP A 78 3.90 5.90 -11.05
CA ASP A 78 3.84 4.97 -12.18
C ASP A 78 3.11 3.67 -11.78
N ARG A 79 3.35 3.16 -10.56
CA ARG A 79 2.64 1.98 -10.03
C ARG A 79 1.15 2.24 -9.85
N ILE A 80 0.76 3.41 -9.35
CA ILE A 80 -0.67 3.77 -9.23
C ILE A 80 -1.32 3.92 -10.61
N GLY A 81 -0.65 4.54 -11.58
CA GLY A 81 -1.15 4.64 -12.95
C GLY A 81 -1.45 3.26 -13.55
N VAL A 82 -0.56 2.29 -13.30
CA VAL A 82 -0.77 0.89 -13.71
C VAL A 82 -1.89 0.21 -12.90
N LEU A 83 -2.04 0.50 -11.61
CA LEU A 83 -3.12 -0.06 -10.78
C LEU A 83 -4.50 0.46 -11.21
N ASN A 84 -4.62 1.76 -11.49
CA ASN A 84 -5.89 2.41 -11.84
C ASN A 84 -6.42 1.99 -13.22
N THR A 85 -5.54 1.51 -14.11
CA THR A 85 -5.91 1.05 -15.45
C THR A 85 -6.33 -0.43 -15.51
N LYS A 86 -6.17 -1.19 -14.41
CA LYS A 86 -6.54 -2.61 -14.38
C LYS A 86 -8.03 -2.80 -14.11
N GLN A 87 -8.68 -3.60 -14.96
CA GLN A 87 -10.04 -4.07 -14.71
C GLN A 87 -10.01 -5.12 -13.60
N ILE A 88 -10.59 -4.78 -12.45
CA ILE A 88 -10.67 -5.62 -11.26
C ILE A 88 -12.14 -5.87 -10.94
N GLN A 89 -12.48 -7.10 -10.58
CA GLN A 89 -13.86 -7.48 -10.23
C GLN A 89 -14.16 -7.24 -8.75
N SER A 90 -13.18 -7.49 -7.87
CA SER A 90 -13.31 -7.22 -6.43
C SER A 90 -13.51 -5.74 -6.12
N GLU A 91 -14.68 -5.38 -5.56
CA GLU A 91 -14.98 -4.03 -5.08
C GLU A 91 -14.03 -3.60 -3.94
N GLN A 92 -13.66 -4.53 -3.05
CA GLN A 92 -12.71 -4.25 -1.97
C GLN A 92 -11.36 -3.79 -2.53
N LEU A 93 -10.82 -4.45 -3.56
CA LEU A 93 -9.55 -4.05 -4.18
C LEU A 93 -9.64 -2.70 -4.89
N LYS A 94 -10.80 -2.33 -5.45
CA LYS A 94 -11.00 -1.00 -6.03
C LYS A 94 -10.91 0.09 -4.96
N VAL A 95 -11.53 -0.13 -3.81
CA VAL A 95 -11.43 0.78 -2.65
C VAL A 95 -9.97 0.88 -2.19
N GLU A 96 -9.26 -0.24 -2.07
CA GLU A 96 -7.84 -0.23 -1.66
C GLU A 96 -6.94 0.52 -2.65
N ILE A 97 -7.18 0.42 -3.96
CA ILE A 97 -6.47 1.20 -4.98
C ILE A 97 -6.78 2.69 -4.88
N ASN A 98 -8.05 3.04 -4.70
CA ASN A 98 -8.47 4.43 -4.54
C ASN A 98 -7.83 5.06 -3.30
N ASN A 99 -7.83 4.33 -2.18
CA ASN A 99 -7.16 4.77 -0.96
C ASN A 99 -5.66 4.94 -1.20
N ALA A 100 -4.98 3.97 -1.84
CA ALA A 100 -3.57 4.10 -2.18
C ALA A 100 -3.26 5.34 -3.04
N LEU A 101 -4.18 5.73 -3.94
CA LEU A 101 -4.08 6.95 -4.74
C LEU A 101 -4.12 8.20 -3.86
N ILE A 102 -5.12 8.31 -2.99
CA ILE A 102 -5.27 9.45 -2.07
C ILE A 102 -4.03 9.53 -1.16
N GLU A 103 -3.65 8.40 -0.59
CA GLU A 103 -2.55 8.26 0.35
C GLU A 103 -1.18 8.62 -0.25
N SER A 104 -1.00 8.47 -1.58
CA SER A 104 0.24 8.82 -2.25
C SER A 104 0.54 10.30 -2.26
N SER A 105 -0.48 11.15 -2.17
CA SER A 105 -0.28 12.59 -2.02
C SER A 105 0.43 12.92 -0.70
N ALA A 106 0.18 12.14 0.36
CA ALA A 106 0.78 12.33 1.67
C ALA A 106 2.31 12.17 1.67
N ALA A 107 2.89 11.38 0.75
CA ALA A 107 4.34 11.24 0.64
C ALA A 107 5.03 12.57 0.29
N ILE A 108 4.38 13.41 -0.52
CA ILE A 108 4.90 14.73 -0.89
C ILE A 108 4.87 15.65 0.33
N ASP A 109 3.74 15.71 1.01
CA ASP A 109 3.57 16.58 2.18
C ASP A 109 4.47 16.15 3.36
N LEU A 110 4.74 14.85 3.51
CA LEU A 110 5.71 14.36 4.51
C LEU A 110 7.13 14.81 4.20
N THR A 111 7.51 14.79 2.93
CA THR A 111 8.84 15.22 2.53
C THR A 111 9.00 16.73 2.70
N ARG A 112 7.95 17.50 2.36
CA ARG A 112 7.90 18.94 2.65
C ARG A 112 8.00 19.19 4.15
N LEU A 113 7.28 18.43 4.98
CA LEU A 113 7.35 18.53 6.43
C LEU A 113 8.78 18.30 6.96
N GLN A 114 9.52 17.35 6.39
CA GLN A 114 10.93 17.14 6.73
C GLN A 114 11.84 18.30 6.36
N GLU A 115 11.61 18.93 5.22
CA GLU A 115 12.36 20.13 4.83
C GLU A 115 12.08 21.29 5.78
N LEU A 116 10.84 21.44 6.25
CA LEU A 116 10.46 22.46 7.23
C LEU A 116 11.08 22.18 8.61
N VAL A 117 11.13 20.93 9.05
CA VAL A 117 11.80 20.54 10.31
C VAL A 117 13.28 20.94 10.32
N LYS A 118 13.98 20.84 9.18
CA LYS A 118 15.39 21.26 9.08
C LYS A 118 15.60 22.76 9.31
N LYS A 119 14.55 23.59 9.13
CA LYS A 119 14.58 25.03 9.38
C LYS A 119 14.24 25.39 10.83
N LEU A 120 13.67 24.45 11.58
CA LEU A 120 13.32 24.63 13.00
C LEU A 120 14.51 24.29 13.90
N SER A 121 14.48 24.83 15.13
CA SER A 121 15.43 24.40 16.16
C SER A 121 15.23 22.91 16.46
N PRO A 122 16.31 22.11 16.55
CA PRO A 122 16.22 20.68 16.86
C PRO A 122 15.64 20.41 18.25
N GLU A 123 15.72 21.38 19.18
CA GLU A 123 15.20 21.25 20.53
C GLU A 123 13.74 21.68 20.69
N SER A 124 13.15 22.28 19.65
CA SER A 124 11.78 22.80 19.69
C SER A 124 10.77 21.66 19.94
N ALA A 125 9.68 21.99 20.64
CA ALA A 125 8.58 21.07 20.86
C ALA A 125 8.03 20.53 19.52
N THR A 126 7.88 21.43 18.54
CA THR A 126 7.45 21.14 17.17
C THR A 126 8.32 20.09 16.47
N THR A 127 9.64 20.21 16.55
CA THR A 127 10.55 19.23 15.95
C THR A 127 10.37 17.84 16.58
N LYS A 128 10.23 17.79 17.91
CA LYS A 128 10.03 16.53 18.65
C LYS A 128 8.68 15.88 18.32
N SER A 129 7.61 16.66 18.24
CA SER A 129 6.29 16.14 17.91
C SER A 129 6.18 15.68 16.46
N ILE A 130 6.82 16.38 15.52
CA ILE A 130 6.91 15.93 14.12
C ILE A 130 7.71 14.63 14.00
N PHE A 131 8.83 14.49 14.71
CA PHE A 131 9.60 13.24 14.70
C PHE A 131 8.77 12.07 15.27
N LYS A 132 8.03 12.30 16.35
CA LYS A 132 7.11 11.31 16.91
C LYS A 132 5.99 10.95 15.93
N LEU A 133 5.44 11.92 15.20
CA LEU A 133 4.45 11.68 14.14
C LEU A 133 5.02 10.79 13.03
N GLN A 134 6.25 11.05 12.58
CA GLN A 134 6.92 10.23 11.55
C GLN A 134 7.09 8.77 11.99
N ASN A 135 7.49 8.53 13.24
CA ASN A 135 7.63 7.19 13.78
C ASN A 135 6.27 6.45 13.86
N LEU A 136 5.21 7.14 14.29
CA LEU A 136 3.86 6.54 14.32
C LEU A 136 3.34 6.23 12.91
N LEU A 137 3.64 7.09 11.93
CA LEU A 137 3.30 6.84 10.53
C LEU A 137 4.04 5.61 9.97
N GLU A 138 5.33 5.47 10.27
CA GLU A 138 6.10 4.28 9.87
C GLU A 138 5.53 2.98 10.46
N GLN A 139 5.11 3.02 11.73
CA GLN A 139 4.42 1.90 12.38
C GLN A 139 3.09 1.61 11.70
N TRP A 140 2.30 2.65 11.40
CA TRP A 140 1.00 2.52 10.73
C TRP A 140 1.11 1.83 9.35
N TRP A 141 2.05 2.25 8.51
CA TRP A 141 2.28 1.61 7.22
C TRP A 141 2.81 0.18 7.34
N THR A 142 3.59 -0.10 8.37
CA THR A 142 4.10 -1.45 8.63
C THR A 142 2.97 -2.39 9.06
N GLU A 143 2.07 -1.95 9.94
CA GLU A 143 0.88 -2.72 10.32
C GLU A 143 -0.03 -2.94 9.11
N LYS A 144 -0.29 -1.90 8.32
CA LYS A 144 -1.16 -1.94 7.14
C LYS A 144 -0.73 -2.97 6.09
N LYS A 145 0.58 -3.23 5.99
CA LYS A 145 1.13 -4.27 5.09
C LYS A 145 0.70 -5.68 5.49
N HIS A 146 0.49 -5.93 6.77
CA HIS A 146 0.28 -7.27 7.33
C HIS A 146 -1.15 -7.50 7.86
N ARG A 147 -1.87 -6.44 8.24
CA ARG A 147 -3.25 -6.48 8.76
C ARG A 147 -3.89 -5.08 8.70
N GLN A 148 -5.19 -4.95 8.97
CA GLN A 148 -5.76 -3.63 9.28
C GLN A 148 -5.10 -3.05 10.54
N PRO A 149 -4.65 -1.78 10.52
CA PRO A 149 -4.02 -1.15 11.66
C PRO A 149 -5.00 -1.09 12.84
N THR A 150 -4.46 -1.24 14.06
CA THR A 150 -5.29 -1.25 15.27
C THR A 150 -5.95 0.11 15.51
N ASP A 151 -7.21 0.14 15.95
CA ASP A 151 -7.92 1.40 16.27
C ASP A 151 -7.15 2.27 17.26
N HIS A 152 -6.41 1.65 18.19
CA HIS A 152 -5.52 2.34 19.11
C HIS A 152 -4.41 3.13 18.39
N LEU A 153 -3.75 2.54 17.38
CA LEU A 153 -2.71 3.23 16.62
C LEU A 153 -3.29 4.39 15.81
N LYS A 154 -4.50 4.21 15.24
CA LYS A 154 -5.23 5.28 14.56
C LYS A 154 -5.51 6.46 15.51
N GLN A 155 -5.99 6.18 16.72
CA GLN A 155 -6.23 7.22 17.74
C GLN A 155 -4.94 7.92 18.19
N GLN A 156 -3.84 7.19 18.37
CA GLN A 156 -2.55 7.77 18.68
C GLN A 156 -2.05 8.71 17.56
N LEU A 157 -2.25 8.31 16.31
CA LEU A 157 -1.89 9.12 15.14
C LEU A 157 -2.68 10.45 15.12
N ILE A 158 -4.00 10.38 15.31
CA ILE A 158 -4.88 11.56 15.35
C ILE A 158 -4.44 12.53 16.44
N ARG A 159 -4.26 12.03 17.68
CA ARG A 159 -3.77 12.86 18.80
C ARG A 159 -2.40 13.48 18.50
N GLN A 160 -1.52 12.75 17.81
CA GLN A 160 -0.21 13.28 17.46
C GLN A 160 -0.28 14.35 16.38
N PHE A 161 -1.22 14.26 15.43
CA PHE A 161 -1.48 15.36 14.49
C PHE A 161 -1.93 16.62 15.22
N ASP A 162 -2.87 16.48 16.17
CA ASP A 162 -3.38 17.62 16.94
C ASP A 162 -2.27 18.25 17.80
N GLN A 163 -1.42 17.44 18.44
CA GLN A 163 -0.26 17.92 19.18
C GLN A 163 0.73 18.69 18.30
N VAL A 164 0.97 18.24 17.07
CA VAL A 164 1.84 18.98 16.13
C VAL A 164 1.23 20.34 15.81
N LEU A 165 -0.09 20.42 15.56
CA LEU A 165 -0.77 21.68 15.28
C LEU A 165 -0.72 22.66 16.46
N GLU A 166 -0.82 22.16 17.69
CA GLU A 166 -0.64 22.95 18.91
C GLU A 166 0.81 23.46 19.05
N ASP A 167 1.80 22.57 18.92
CA ASP A 167 3.21 22.93 19.07
C ASP A 167 3.68 23.91 17.99
N VAL A 168 3.07 23.87 16.81
CA VAL A 168 3.34 24.77 15.68
C VAL A 168 2.92 26.20 15.99
N GLN A 169 1.96 26.44 16.88
CA GLN A 169 1.57 27.81 17.29
C GLN A 169 2.68 28.57 18.00
N ALA A 170 3.65 27.85 18.61
CA ALA A 170 4.82 28.45 19.25
C ALA A 170 5.92 28.84 18.25
N VAL A 171 5.77 28.50 16.97
CA VAL A 171 6.70 28.90 15.90
C VAL A 171 6.45 30.37 15.54
N GLY A 172 7.46 31.22 15.75
CA GLY A 172 7.35 32.65 15.47
C GLY A 172 7.34 33.03 13.98
N ASP A 173 7.85 32.15 13.11
CA ASP A 173 7.82 32.33 11.65
C ASP A 173 6.46 31.87 11.10
N GLU A 174 5.64 32.84 10.68
CA GLU A 174 4.28 32.61 10.20
C GLU A 174 4.22 31.77 8.92
N ASP A 175 5.19 31.94 8.00
CA ASP A 175 5.25 31.17 6.76
C ASP A 175 5.54 29.70 7.07
N ILE A 176 6.54 29.43 7.93
CA ILE A 176 6.88 28.06 8.36
C ILE A 176 5.70 27.44 9.09
N ARG A 177 5.06 28.19 10.00
CA ARG A 177 3.87 27.74 10.74
C ARG A 177 2.77 27.28 9.78
N HIS A 178 2.39 28.15 8.85
CA HIS A 178 1.30 27.86 7.91
C HIS A 178 1.61 26.68 6.99
N HIS A 179 2.85 26.57 6.50
CA HIS A 179 3.26 25.44 5.67
C HIS A 179 3.25 24.11 6.42
N ILE A 180 3.60 24.10 7.70
CA ILE A 180 3.51 22.89 8.54
C ILE A 180 2.03 22.52 8.74
N GLU A 181 1.17 23.47 9.10
CA GLU A 181 -0.26 23.23 9.29
C GLU A 181 -0.93 22.62 8.05
N ILE A 182 -0.65 23.17 6.86
CA ILE A 182 -1.16 22.63 5.59
C ILE A 182 -0.68 21.19 5.39
N SER A 183 0.62 20.96 5.55
CA SER A 183 1.21 19.64 5.30
C SER A 183 0.63 18.59 6.25
N VAL A 184 0.57 18.91 7.55
CA VAL A 184 0.03 18.05 8.61
C VAL A 184 -1.45 17.74 8.38
N ASN A 185 -2.24 18.73 7.97
CA ASN A 185 -3.65 18.53 7.65
C ASN A 185 -3.87 17.67 6.42
N ASN A 186 -3.11 17.89 5.34
CA ASN A 186 -3.17 17.09 4.13
C ASN A 186 -2.79 15.63 4.38
N ILE A 187 -1.75 15.39 5.20
CA ILE A 187 -1.34 14.04 5.58
C ILE A 187 -2.46 13.37 6.38
N CYS A 188 -3.03 14.06 7.37
CA CYS A 188 -4.11 13.49 8.18
C CYS A 188 -5.35 13.15 7.34
N SER A 189 -5.79 14.05 6.47
CA SER A 189 -6.96 13.81 5.62
C SER A 189 -6.73 12.65 4.65
N SER A 190 -5.54 12.60 4.04
CA SER A 190 -5.18 11.57 3.06
C SER A 190 -4.96 10.20 3.69
N MET A 191 -4.39 10.12 4.90
CA MET A 191 -4.06 8.85 5.55
C MET A 191 -5.23 8.29 6.36
N CYS A 192 -5.87 9.12 7.18
CA CYS A 192 -6.90 8.66 8.08
C CYS A 192 -8.28 8.57 7.40
N HIS A 193 -8.40 9.07 6.16
CA HIS A 193 -9.68 9.22 5.43
C HIS A 193 -10.74 9.96 6.26
N ILE A 194 -10.28 10.74 7.26
CA ILE A 194 -11.12 11.56 8.11
C ILE A 194 -11.45 12.78 7.27
N GLN A 195 -12.71 12.87 6.84
CA GLN A 195 -13.22 14.11 6.26
C GLN A 195 -13.15 15.18 7.36
N GLN A 196 -12.70 16.39 7.03
CA GLN A 196 -12.58 17.51 7.98
C GLN A 196 -13.87 17.77 8.79
N ALA A 197 -15.04 17.33 8.30
CA ALA A 197 -16.31 17.37 9.01
C ALA A 197 -16.35 16.55 10.33
N GLU A 198 -15.55 15.49 10.46
CA GLU A 198 -15.49 14.65 11.66
C GLU A 198 -14.54 15.19 12.74
N ARG A 199 -13.74 16.23 12.40
CA ARG A 199 -12.76 16.86 13.30
C ARG A 199 -13.33 18.04 14.08
N GLN A 200 -14.53 18.51 13.74
CA GLN A 200 -15.23 19.49 14.56
C GLN A 200 -15.87 18.74 15.74
N PRO A 201 -15.45 18.97 17.00
CA PRO A 201 -16.33 18.63 18.10
C PRO A 201 -17.59 19.44 17.89
N SER A 202 -18.75 18.79 17.93
CA SER A 202 -20.07 19.40 17.88
C SER A 202 -20.08 20.69 18.70
N ALA A 203 -19.91 21.83 18.03
CA ALA A 203 -20.15 23.13 18.60
C ALA A 203 -21.66 23.18 18.78
N THR A 204 -22.04 22.88 20.01
CA THR A 204 -23.33 23.07 20.66
C THR A 204 -24.22 24.04 19.89
N LEU A 205 -25.20 23.50 19.15
CA LEU A 205 -26.45 24.20 18.89
C LEU A 205 -27.17 24.33 20.24
N ILE A 206 -26.76 25.29 21.06
CA ILE A 206 -27.64 25.88 22.05
C ILE A 206 -28.47 26.89 21.27
N GLY A 207 -29.70 26.48 20.94
CA GLY A 207 -30.73 27.42 20.55
C GLY A 207 -30.97 28.40 21.69
N ALA A 208 -30.92 29.68 21.34
CA ALA A 208 -31.62 30.75 22.05
C ALA A 208 -33.01 30.92 21.43
#